data_AF-A0A2U1KNJ3-F1
#
_entry.id   AF-A0A2U1KNJ3-F1
#
_cell.length_a   1.000
_cell.length_b   1.000
_cell.length_c   1.000
_cell.angle_alpha   90.00
_cell.angle_beta   90.00
_cell.angle_gamma   90.00
#
_symmetry.space_group_name_H-M   'P 1'
#
loop_
_entity.id
_entity.type
_entity.pdbx_description
1 polymer ?
#
loop_
_entity_poly.entity_id
_entity_poly.type
_entity_poly.pdbx_seq_one_letter_code
_entity_poly.pdbx_strand_id
1 'polypeptide(L)'
;MAQCRKASPMSFLLRTTFVRLWSGEFHNDLSVLPLALLHKPDAEVDGEMISVYAVYFCRLGRLKCLIKPSERDISVGEGALIDVKLSSDKIWILKKDRLVMRNLSGPTETGDHMHIIVSEHEQYFGLQESVVAEQLLQNSEHAADDIFWLAHSVYPYAKEQISTRVSSIFMRFLFLPGIFHDRVLLATFRDLKKHFTHSEFRSLSADGIRKELISLMEHQGASRSPRALLHYWKNFYSRYLHNWSHENAPCGLLLDTSSGAIGLIRKSSISLLRCLEDIELLSFGMHA
;
A
#
# COMPACT_ATOMS: atom_id res chain seq x y z
N MET A 1 -57.75 -0.34 -4.12
CA MET A 1 -56.93 -0.94 -3.04
C MET A 1 -56.01 -1.98 -3.67
N ALA A 2 -54.79 -1.58 -4.05
CA ALA A 2 -53.81 -2.48 -4.64
C ALA A 2 -52.80 -2.89 -3.56
N GLN A 3 -52.69 -4.20 -3.36
CA GLN A 3 -51.89 -4.85 -2.33
C GLN A 3 -50.41 -4.80 -2.77
N CYS A 4 -49.63 -3.87 -2.20
CA CYS A 4 -48.17 -3.87 -2.36
C CYS A 4 -47.61 -5.15 -1.72
N ARG A 5 -47.30 -6.15 -2.55
CA ARG A 5 -46.50 -7.31 -2.16
C ARG A 5 -45.13 -6.80 -1.72
N LYS A 6 -44.83 -6.94 -0.43
CA LYS A 6 -43.49 -6.79 0.13
C LYS A 6 -42.59 -7.87 -0.49
N ALA A 7 -41.83 -7.53 -1.52
CA ALA A 7 -40.59 -8.23 -1.79
C ALA A 7 -39.56 -7.73 -0.76
N SER A 8 -39.25 -8.58 0.22
CA SER A 8 -38.13 -8.36 1.13
C SER A 8 -36.83 -8.38 0.29
N PRO A 9 -35.94 -7.39 0.38
CA PRO A 9 -34.66 -7.43 -0.33
C PRO A 9 -33.70 -8.50 0.22
N MET A 10 -34.02 -9.18 1.32
CA MET A 10 -33.12 -10.14 1.98
C MET A 10 -33.14 -11.56 1.40
N SER A 11 -33.96 -11.87 0.39
CA SER A 11 -34.02 -13.25 -0.14
C SER A 11 -32.76 -13.69 -0.92
N PHE A 12 -31.79 -12.79 -1.14
CA PHE A 12 -30.51 -13.10 -1.81
C PHE A 12 -29.42 -13.64 -0.87
N LEU A 13 -29.64 -13.71 0.44
CA LEU A 13 -28.59 -14.06 1.43
C LEU A 13 -28.62 -15.53 1.92
N LEU A 14 -29.43 -16.40 1.32
CA LEU A 14 -29.62 -17.77 1.85
C LEU A 14 -28.39 -18.70 1.69
N ARG A 15 -27.37 -18.29 0.93
CA ARG A 15 -26.11 -19.04 0.75
C ARG A 15 -24.84 -18.20 0.85
N THR A 16 -24.96 -16.90 1.08
CA THR A 16 -23.80 -16.00 1.11
C THR A 16 -23.26 -15.86 2.52
N THR A 17 -21.94 -15.95 2.68
CA THR A 17 -21.29 -15.76 3.97
C THR A 17 -20.83 -14.32 4.11
N PHE A 18 -21.37 -13.61 5.09
CA PHE A 18 -20.90 -12.27 5.46
C PHE A 18 -19.49 -12.32 6.04
N VAL A 19 -18.61 -11.43 5.59
CA VAL A 19 -17.22 -11.35 6.08
C VAL A 19 -16.95 -10.03 6.80
N ARG A 20 -17.27 -8.89 6.18
CA ARG A 20 -16.97 -7.56 6.73
C ARG A 20 -17.88 -6.48 6.12
N LEU A 21 -18.12 -5.41 6.87
CA LEU A 21 -18.88 -4.22 6.44
C LEU A 21 -18.02 -2.96 6.63
N TRP A 22 -18.08 -2.03 5.68
CA TRP A 22 -17.54 -0.67 5.82
C TRP A 22 -18.61 0.35 5.52
N SER A 23 -18.65 1.42 6.31
CA SER A 23 -19.49 2.59 6.06
C SER A 23 -18.67 3.73 5.47
N GLY A 24 -19.22 4.40 4.47
CA GLY A 24 -18.72 5.69 4.02
C GLY A 24 -19.29 6.85 4.82
N GLU A 25 -19.08 8.05 4.33
CA GLU A 25 -19.62 9.27 4.91
C GLU A 25 -21.10 9.44 4.59
N PHE A 26 -21.86 9.97 5.56
CA PHE A 26 -23.25 10.31 5.35
C PHE A 26 -23.39 11.56 4.48
N HIS A 27 -24.01 11.42 3.32
CA HIS A 27 -24.32 12.52 2.43
C HIS A 27 -25.58 13.23 2.92
N ASN A 28 -25.43 14.40 3.55
CA ASN A 28 -26.55 15.14 4.12
C ASN A 28 -27.61 15.52 3.07
N ASP A 29 -27.19 16.03 1.90
CA ASP A 29 -28.14 16.51 0.88
C ASP A 29 -29.01 15.40 0.30
N LEU A 30 -28.40 14.24 0.00
CA LEU A 30 -29.10 13.06 -0.52
C LEU A 30 -29.74 12.22 0.61
N SER A 31 -29.40 12.50 1.87
CA SER A 31 -29.73 11.67 3.02
C SER A 31 -29.34 10.20 2.84
N VAL A 32 -28.14 9.96 2.29
CA VAL A 32 -27.60 8.63 1.94
C VAL A 32 -26.39 8.28 2.78
N LEU A 33 -26.37 7.06 3.30
CA LEU A 33 -25.15 6.42 3.80
C LEU A 33 -24.71 5.31 2.82
N PRO A 34 -23.56 5.43 2.14
CA PRO A 34 -23.02 4.36 1.33
C PRO A 34 -22.36 3.31 2.24
N LEU A 35 -22.56 2.03 1.91
CA LEU A 35 -22.01 0.88 2.62
C LEU A 35 -21.33 -0.05 1.62
N ALA A 36 -20.17 -0.61 1.97
CA ALA A 36 -19.57 -1.73 1.26
C ALA A 36 -19.66 -3.00 2.10
N LEU A 37 -20.09 -4.09 1.49
CA LEU A 37 -20.29 -5.39 2.11
C LEU A 37 -19.36 -6.41 1.46
N LEU A 38 -18.39 -6.94 2.21
CA LEU A 38 -17.61 -8.10 1.80
C LEU A 38 -18.41 -9.36 2.11
N HIS A 39 -18.65 -10.18 1.09
CA HIS A 39 -19.31 -11.46 1.22
C HIS A 39 -18.69 -12.51 0.30
N LYS A 40 -18.97 -13.77 0.61
CA LYS A 40 -18.65 -14.92 -0.23
C LYS A 40 -19.95 -15.52 -0.75
N PRO A 41 -20.19 -15.53 -2.08
CA PRO A 41 -21.45 -15.97 -2.65
C PRO A 41 -21.70 -17.49 -2.50
N ASP A 42 -20.65 -18.32 -2.51
CA ASP A 42 -20.69 -19.76 -2.26
C ASP A 42 -19.39 -20.23 -1.58
N ALA A 43 -19.41 -21.37 -0.90
CA ALA A 43 -18.21 -22.00 -0.33
C ALA A 43 -17.34 -22.69 -1.41
N GLU A 44 -17.94 -23.04 -2.54
CA GLU A 44 -17.25 -23.71 -3.68
C GLU A 44 -16.70 -22.73 -4.72
N VAL A 45 -17.23 -21.51 -4.79
CA VAL A 45 -16.78 -20.47 -5.72
C VAL A 45 -15.68 -19.66 -5.05
N ASP A 46 -14.46 -19.80 -5.56
CA ASP A 46 -13.30 -19.08 -5.06
C ASP A 46 -13.40 -17.61 -5.50
N GLY A 47 -13.84 -16.73 -4.59
CA GLY A 47 -13.93 -15.31 -4.87
C GLY A 47 -14.73 -14.53 -3.82
N GLU A 48 -14.03 -13.70 -3.05
CA GLU A 48 -14.69 -12.67 -2.26
C GLU A 48 -15.26 -11.56 -3.17
N MET A 49 -16.45 -11.10 -2.86
CA MET A 49 -17.14 -10.05 -3.60
C MET A 49 -17.47 -8.88 -2.66
N ILE A 50 -17.39 -7.65 -3.17
CA ILE A 50 -17.81 -6.45 -2.48
C ILE A 50 -19.09 -5.93 -3.15
N SER A 51 -20.20 -5.97 -2.44
CA SER A 51 -21.45 -5.31 -2.84
C SER A 51 -21.54 -3.92 -2.22
N VAL A 52 -21.92 -2.91 -3.00
CA VAL A 52 -22.12 -1.55 -2.49
C VAL A 52 -23.62 -1.33 -2.28
N TYR A 53 -24.01 -0.68 -1.19
CA TYR A 53 -25.39 -0.37 -0.86
C TYR A 53 -25.54 1.12 -0.54
N ALA A 54 -26.67 1.70 -0.95
CA ALA A 54 -27.13 2.99 -0.47
C ALA A 54 -28.21 2.78 0.60
N VAL A 55 -28.00 3.36 1.79
CA VAL A 55 -29.02 3.45 2.83
C VAL A 55 -29.60 4.85 2.83
N TYR A 56 -30.83 4.99 2.36
CA TYR A 56 -31.57 6.25 2.32
C TYR A 56 -32.37 6.44 3.61
N PHE A 57 -32.29 7.64 4.17
CA PHE A 57 -32.99 8.00 5.40
C PHE A 57 -34.10 9.02 5.10
N CYS A 58 -35.36 8.64 5.32
CA CYS A 58 -36.49 9.57 5.21
C CYS A 58 -36.84 10.14 6.59
N ARG A 59 -36.82 11.48 6.73
CA ARG A 59 -37.15 12.21 7.98
C ARG A 59 -38.63 12.55 8.16
N LEU A 60 -39.56 11.84 7.52
CA LEU A 60 -41.01 12.07 7.67
C LEU A 60 -41.54 11.41 8.96
N GLY A 61 -41.29 12.04 10.11
CA GLY A 61 -41.92 11.77 11.42
C GLY A 61 -41.53 10.46 12.14
N ARG A 62 -41.13 9.42 11.40
CA ARG A 62 -40.45 8.21 11.90
C ARG A 62 -39.31 7.88 10.94
N LEU A 63 -38.16 7.53 11.50
CA LEU A 63 -36.95 7.19 10.74
C LEU A 63 -37.24 5.94 9.90
N LYS A 64 -37.43 6.12 8.59
CA LYS A 64 -37.59 5.03 7.62
C LYS A 64 -36.29 4.92 6.83
N CYS A 65 -35.73 3.71 6.80
CA CYS A 65 -34.55 3.41 6.01
C CYS A 65 -34.93 2.56 4.79
N LEU A 66 -34.46 2.96 3.62
CA LEU A 66 -34.52 2.16 2.40
C LEU A 66 -33.10 1.74 2.03
N ILE A 67 -32.88 0.44 1.84
CA ILE A 67 -31.58 -0.10 1.42
C ILE A 67 -31.70 -0.53 -0.03
N LYS A 68 -30.79 -0.03 -0.87
CA LYS A 68 -30.72 -0.37 -2.30
C LYS A 68 -29.31 -0.86 -2.64
N PRO A 69 -29.15 -2.03 -3.27
CA PRO A 69 -27.85 -2.47 -3.77
C PRO A 69 -27.43 -1.67 -5.00
N SER A 70 -26.12 -1.63 -5.25
CA SER A 70 -25.54 -1.24 -6.54
C SER A 70 -25.94 -2.24 -7.63
N GLU A 71 -25.84 -1.81 -8.89
CA GLU A 71 -26.15 -2.68 -10.04
C GLU A 71 -25.20 -3.87 -10.17
N ARG A 72 -23.97 -3.71 -9.66
CA ARG A 72 -22.90 -4.70 -9.80
C ARG A 72 -22.09 -4.83 -8.53
N ASP A 73 -21.60 -6.04 -8.34
CA ASP A 73 -20.63 -6.37 -7.31
C ASP A 73 -19.22 -6.22 -7.86
N ILE A 74 -18.29 -5.90 -6.96
CA ILE A 74 -16.86 -5.78 -7.25
C ILE A 74 -16.20 -7.10 -6.88
N SER A 75 -15.59 -7.78 -7.85
CA SER A 75 -14.77 -8.95 -7.55
C SER A 75 -13.47 -8.50 -6.86
N VAL A 76 -13.18 -9.10 -5.71
CA VAL A 76 -11.92 -8.84 -5.01
C VAL A 76 -10.74 -9.45 -5.79
N GLY A 77 -10.95 -10.49 -6.59
CA GLY A 77 -9.90 -11.14 -7.37
C GLY A 77 -8.75 -11.69 -6.50
N GLU A 78 -7.56 -11.84 -7.08
CA GLU A 78 -6.38 -12.31 -6.35
C GLU A 78 -5.82 -11.25 -5.38
N GLY A 79 -5.29 -11.75 -4.26
CA GLY A 79 -4.65 -10.94 -3.21
C GLY A 79 -5.58 -10.66 -2.02
N ALA A 80 -5.01 -10.76 -0.81
CA ALA A 80 -5.74 -10.51 0.42
C ALA A 80 -6.20 -9.05 0.52
N LEU A 81 -7.51 -8.85 0.72
CA LEU A 81 -8.11 -7.56 1.00
C LEU A 81 -7.73 -7.10 2.42
N ILE A 82 -7.23 -5.87 2.52
CA ILE A 82 -6.81 -5.28 3.80
C ILE A 82 -7.91 -4.37 4.33
N ASP A 83 -8.33 -3.38 3.52
CA ASP A 83 -9.29 -2.36 3.93
C ASP A 83 -10.04 -1.76 2.74
N VAL A 84 -11.20 -1.18 3.02
CA VAL A 84 -12.05 -0.48 2.04
C VAL A 84 -12.52 0.85 2.63
N LYS A 85 -12.48 1.91 1.84
CA LYS A 85 -13.06 3.22 2.20
C LYS A 85 -13.96 3.71 1.09
N LEU A 86 -15.07 4.33 1.48
CA LEU A 86 -16.01 4.96 0.55
C LEU A 86 -15.99 6.47 0.80
N SER A 87 -15.72 7.25 -0.25
CA SER A 87 -16.10 8.66 -0.33
C SER A 87 -17.48 8.78 -0.98
N SER A 88 -17.96 10.00 -1.17
CA SER A 88 -19.24 10.28 -1.86
C SER A 88 -19.27 9.74 -3.29
N ASP A 89 -18.13 9.74 -3.97
CA ASP A 89 -17.99 9.49 -5.40
C ASP A 89 -17.00 8.37 -5.74
N LYS A 90 -16.36 7.72 -4.75
CA LYS A 90 -15.33 6.70 -4.97
C LYS A 90 -15.35 5.61 -3.93
N ILE A 91 -14.93 4.43 -4.35
CA ILE A 91 -14.55 3.32 -3.47
C ILE A 91 -13.06 3.04 -3.65
N TRP A 92 -12.36 2.98 -2.52
CA TRP A 92 -10.95 2.68 -2.41
C TRP A 92 -10.78 1.31 -1.77
N ILE A 93 -10.03 0.43 -2.43
CA ILE A 93 -9.86 -0.98 -2.06
C ILE A 93 -8.38 -1.24 -1.91
N LEU A 94 -7.93 -1.40 -0.67
CA LEU A 94 -6.53 -1.68 -0.35
C LEU A 94 -6.28 -3.18 -0.30
N LYS A 95 -5.34 -3.62 -1.14
CA LYS A 95 -4.78 -4.97 -1.13
C LYS A 95 -3.33 -4.93 -0.64
N LYS A 96 -2.76 -6.11 -0.41
CA LYS A 96 -1.37 -6.28 0.04
C LYS A 96 -0.34 -5.58 -0.85
N ASP A 97 -0.53 -5.57 -2.16
CA ASP A 97 0.45 -5.15 -3.17
C ASP A 97 0.03 -3.89 -3.95
N ARG A 98 -1.24 -3.48 -3.86
CA ARG A 98 -1.81 -2.39 -4.66
C ARG A 98 -3.00 -1.72 -3.97
N LEU A 99 -3.26 -0.49 -4.37
CA LEU A 99 -4.51 0.21 -4.08
C LEU A 99 -5.33 0.31 -5.36
N VAL A 100 -6.62 0.01 -5.27
CA VAL A 100 -7.57 0.11 -6.38
C VAL A 100 -8.60 1.18 -6.06
N MET A 101 -8.91 2.03 -7.04
CA MET A 101 -9.98 3.02 -6.96
C MET A 101 -10.98 2.80 -8.07
N ARG A 102 -12.27 2.88 -7.73
CA ARG A 102 -13.38 2.95 -8.69
C ARG A 102 -14.27 4.13 -8.36
N ASN A 103 -14.77 4.80 -9.41
CA ASN A 103 -15.77 5.84 -9.24
C ASN A 103 -17.14 5.22 -8.92
N LEU A 104 -17.85 5.88 -8.01
CA LEU A 104 -19.24 5.69 -7.66
C LEU A 104 -19.99 6.91 -8.21
N SER A 105 -20.97 6.70 -9.09
CA SER A 105 -21.93 7.75 -9.40
C SER A 105 -23.11 7.68 -8.45
N GLY A 106 -23.54 8.85 -8.00
CA GLY A 106 -24.78 9.02 -7.25
C GLY A 106 -25.99 8.53 -8.07
N PRO A 107 -27.14 8.34 -7.41
CA PRO A 107 -28.32 7.86 -8.08
C PRO A 107 -28.76 8.84 -9.18
N THR A 108 -28.92 8.34 -10.40
CA THR A 108 -29.57 9.09 -11.47
C THR A 108 -31.07 9.16 -11.21
N GLU A 109 -31.66 10.37 -11.31
CA GLU A 109 -33.11 10.63 -11.18
C GLU A 109 -33.93 10.09 -12.37
N THR A 110 -33.51 8.99 -12.97
CA THR A 110 -34.26 8.32 -14.05
C THR A 110 -35.25 7.33 -13.43
N GLY A 111 -36.41 7.83 -13.01
CA GLY A 111 -37.53 7.00 -12.52
C GLY A 111 -37.27 6.27 -11.20
N ASP A 112 -38.12 5.28 -10.87
CA ASP A 112 -38.23 4.52 -9.60
C ASP A 112 -36.95 3.79 -9.08
N HIS A 113 -35.77 4.08 -9.65
CA HIS A 113 -34.54 3.32 -9.50
C HIS A 113 -33.40 4.19 -8.94
N MET A 114 -33.48 4.50 -7.64
CA MET A 114 -32.39 5.13 -6.88
C MET A 114 -31.30 4.08 -6.55
N HIS A 115 -30.26 3.96 -7.39
CA HIS A 115 -29.17 2.99 -7.23
C HIS A 115 -27.79 3.66 -7.37
N ILE A 116 -26.78 3.16 -6.65
CA ILE A 116 -25.37 3.56 -6.85
C ILE A 116 -24.85 2.79 -8.06
N ILE A 117 -24.28 3.52 -9.02
CA ILE A 117 -23.60 2.92 -10.17
C ILE A 117 -22.11 2.85 -9.85
N VAL A 118 -21.55 1.64 -9.93
CA VAL A 118 -20.11 1.41 -9.79
C VAL A 118 -19.50 1.37 -11.18
N SER A 119 -18.51 2.24 -11.44
CA SER A 119 -17.80 2.28 -12.71
C SER A 119 -17.08 0.95 -13.02
N GLU A 120 -17.07 0.56 -14.29
CA GLU A 120 -16.25 -0.54 -14.79
C GLU A 120 -14.75 -0.19 -14.83
N HIS A 121 -14.42 1.10 -14.89
CA HIS A 121 -13.03 1.56 -14.97
C HIS A 121 -12.36 1.52 -13.61
N GLU A 122 -11.25 0.79 -13.53
CA GLU A 122 -10.43 0.63 -12.34
C GLU A 122 -9.12 1.40 -12.50
N GLN A 123 -8.76 2.19 -11.49
CA GLN A 123 -7.44 2.80 -11.40
C GLN A 123 -6.61 2.06 -10.37
N TYR A 124 -5.37 1.73 -10.75
CA TYR A 124 -4.42 0.99 -9.93
C TYR A 124 -3.28 1.92 -9.49
N PHE A 125 -2.96 1.89 -8.21
CA PHE A 125 -1.84 2.61 -7.63
C PHE A 125 -0.87 1.61 -7.02
N GLY A 126 0.39 1.66 -7.47
CA GLY A 126 1.48 0.90 -6.88
C GLY A 126 1.79 1.40 -5.47
N LEU A 127 2.17 0.48 -4.58
CA LEU A 127 2.62 0.82 -3.24
C LEU A 127 4.12 1.15 -3.22
N GLN A 128 4.60 1.74 -2.12
CA GLN A 128 5.98 2.23 -1.96
C GLN A 128 7.06 1.14 -2.11
N GLU A 129 6.69 -0.13 -1.97
CA GLU A 129 7.57 -1.29 -2.04
C GLU A 129 8.38 -1.34 -3.35
N SER A 130 7.78 -0.99 -4.50
CA SER A 130 8.48 -0.95 -5.78
C SER A 130 9.52 0.17 -5.83
N VAL A 131 9.16 1.35 -5.33
CA VAL A 131 10.05 2.51 -5.24
C VAL A 131 11.22 2.22 -4.28
N VAL A 132 10.95 1.58 -3.14
CA VAL A 132 11.99 1.19 -2.18
C VAL A 132 12.92 0.15 -2.80
N ALA A 133 12.39 -0.81 -3.54
CA ALA A 133 13.21 -1.80 -4.24
C ALA A 133 14.14 -1.16 -5.29
N GLU A 134 13.63 -0.19 -6.05
CA GLU A 134 14.42 0.57 -7.03
C GLU A 134 15.53 1.39 -6.38
N GLN A 135 15.21 2.17 -5.33
CA GLN A 135 16.21 2.97 -4.61
C GLN A 135 17.27 2.12 -3.92
N LEU A 136 16.93 0.88 -3.53
CA LEU A 136 17.87 -0.10 -2.99
C LEU A 136 18.51 -0.98 -4.07
N LEU A 137 18.39 -0.64 -5.37
CA LEU A 137 19.03 -1.36 -6.47
C LEU A 137 18.65 -2.86 -6.49
N GLN A 138 17.46 -3.20 -6.01
CA GLN A 138 16.92 -4.56 -5.94
C GLN A 138 15.95 -4.86 -7.09
N ASN A 139 15.63 -3.87 -7.94
CA ASN A 139 14.74 -4.04 -9.09
C ASN A 139 15.43 -4.72 -10.30
N SER A 140 16.76 -4.77 -10.32
CA SER A 140 17.56 -5.36 -11.38
C SER A 140 18.75 -6.11 -10.80
N GLU A 141 19.04 -7.29 -11.34
CA GLU A 141 20.18 -8.11 -10.90
C GLU A 141 21.53 -7.39 -11.09
N HIS A 142 21.61 -6.49 -12.08
CA HIS A 142 22.85 -5.84 -12.52
C HIS A 142 23.06 -4.42 -11.97
N ALA A 143 22.04 -3.77 -11.42
CA ALA A 143 22.14 -2.36 -11.01
C ALA A 143 23.28 -2.09 -10.00
N ALA A 144 23.45 -3.00 -9.04
CA ALA A 144 24.54 -2.93 -8.07
C ALA A 144 25.92 -3.22 -8.71
N ASP A 145 25.98 -4.11 -9.71
CA ASP A 145 27.20 -4.45 -10.43
C ASP A 145 27.66 -3.29 -11.32
N ASP A 146 26.73 -2.58 -11.96
CA ASP A 146 27.03 -1.39 -12.76
C ASP A 146 27.65 -0.27 -11.91
N ILE A 147 27.10 -0.02 -10.73
CA ILE A 147 27.67 0.95 -9.76
C ILE A 147 29.07 0.53 -9.33
N PHE A 148 29.28 -0.77 -9.11
CA PHE A 148 30.60 -1.30 -8.77
C PHE A 148 31.60 -1.10 -9.91
N TRP A 149 31.21 -1.38 -11.17
CA TRP A 149 32.05 -1.17 -12.34
C TRP A 149 32.38 0.30 -12.57
N LEU A 150 31.41 1.20 -12.37
CA LEU A 150 31.62 2.64 -12.41
C LEU A 150 32.61 3.11 -11.33
N ALA A 151 32.49 2.60 -10.11
CA ALA A 151 33.43 2.94 -9.04
C ALA A 151 34.85 2.44 -9.36
N HIS A 152 34.97 1.26 -9.97
CA HIS A 152 36.25 0.67 -10.36
C HIS A 152 36.90 1.41 -11.54
N SER A 153 36.13 1.88 -12.52
CA SER A 153 36.66 2.57 -13.70
C SER A 153 37.23 3.96 -13.37
N VAL A 154 36.62 4.67 -12.42
CA VAL A 154 37.09 6.00 -11.99
C VAL A 154 38.33 5.91 -11.09
N TYR A 155 38.53 4.81 -10.35
CA TYR A 155 39.62 4.66 -9.38
C TYR A 155 40.40 3.34 -9.52
N PRO A 156 41.07 3.09 -10.66
CA PRO A 156 41.67 1.79 -10.96
C PRO A 156 42.82 1.36 -10.03
N TYR A 157 43.52 2.31 -9.38
CA TYR A 157 44.70 2.03 -8.56
C TYR A 157 44.48 2.12 -7.04
N ALA A 158 43.26 2.48 -6.60
CA ALA A 158 42.96 2.72 -5.19
C ALA A 158 42.05 1.63 -4.60
N LYS A 159 42.53 0.39 -4.58
CA LYS A 159 41.76 -0.80 -4.16
C LYS A 159 41.09 -0.66 -2.79
N GLU A 160 41.76 -0.01 -1.84
CA GLU A 160 41.20 0.27 -0.51
C GLU A 160 40.11 1.36 -0.55
N GLN A 161 40.25 2.37 -1.42
CA GLN A 161 39.26 3.43 -1.56
C GLN A 161 37.97 2.96 -2.26
N ILE A 162 38.06 1.96 -3.15
CA ILE A 162 36.87 1.39 -3.82
C ILE A 162 35.90 0.85 -2.77
N SER A 163 36.37 0.10 -1.78
CA SER A 163 35.52 -0.50 -0.74
C SER A 163 34.77 0.58 0.09
N THR A 164 35.48 1.62 0.50
CA THR A 164 34.90 2.76 1.22
C THR A 164 33.88 3.50 0.37
N ARG A 165 34.17 3.74 -0.91
CA ARG A 165 33.27 4.43 -1.83
C ARG A 165 32.01 3.64 -2.13
N VAL A 166 32.14 2.35 -2.45
CA VAL A 166 31.01 1.46 -2.67
C VAL A 166 30.11 1.48 -1.42
N SER A 167 30.67 1.23 -0.24
CA SER A 167 29.90 1.28 1.01
C SER A 167 29.22 2.63 1.24
N SER A 168 29.87 3.74 0.90
CA SER A 168 29.27 5.08 1.02
C SER A 168 28.08 5.30 0.08
N ILE A 169 28.11 4.72 -1.14
CA ILE A 169 27.01 4.81 -2.10
C ILE A 169 25.80 4.03 -1.57
N PHE A 170 26.02 2.78 -1.13
CA PHE A 170 24.98 1.99 -0.50
C PHE A 170 24.41 2.74 0.72
N MET A 171 25.23 3.18 1.67
CA MET A 171 24.72 3.96 2.80
C MET A 171 23.88 5.18 2.37
N ARG A 172 24.29 5.94 1.36
CA ARG A 172 23.50 7.08 0.89
C ARG A 172 22.07 6.68 0.49
N PHE A 173 21.92 5.61 -0.29
CA PHE A 173 20.60 5.10 -0.67
C PHE A 173 19.78 4.62 0.54
N LEU A 174 20.41 3.88 1.46
CA LEU A 174 19.74 3.40 2.67
C LEU A 174 19.25 4.54 3.58
N PHE A 175 19.99 5.66 3.64
CA PHE A 175 19.67 6.82 4.46
C PHE A 175 18.77 7.85 3.76
N LEU A 176 18.26 7.55 2.55
CA LEU A 176 17.30 8.44 1.88
C LEU A 176 16.00 8.56 2.68
N PRO A 177 15.37 9.75 2.71
CA PRO A 177 14.04 9.92 3.26
C PRO A 177 13.05 8.95 2.57
N GLY A 178 12.20 8.30 3.37
CA GLY A 178 11.26 7.29 2.85
C GLY A 178 11.86 5.91 2.62
N ILE A 179 13.19 5.75 2.68
CA ILE A 179 13.87 4.44 2.63
C ILE A 179 14.40 4.04 4.00
N PHE A 180 14.96 4.99 4.76
CA PHE A 180 15.45 4.72 6.10
C PHE A 180 14.29 4.48 7.07
N HIS A 181 14.31 3.35 7.79
CA HIS A 181 13.29 3.04 8.77
C HIS A 181 13.84 2.18 9.93
N ASP A 182 13.80 2.72 11.15
CA ASP A 182 14.37 2.11 12.36
C ASP A 182 13.98 0.65 12.55
N ARG A 183 12.67 0.36 12.52
CA ARG A 183 12.16 -1.01 12.74
C ARG A 183 12.66 -2.01 11.70
N VAL A 184 12.69 -1.60 10.44
CA VAL A 184 13.16 -2.42 9.32
C VAL A 184 14.65 -2.70 9.46
N LEU A 185 15.42 -1.67 9.78
CA LEU A 185 16.85 -1.78 9.99
C LEU A 185 17.18 -2.68 11.18
N LEU A 186 16.43 -2.53 12.28
CA LEU A 186 16.56 -3.37 13.48
C LEU A 186 16.23 -4.84 13.20
N ALA A 187 15.16 -5.12 12.44
CA ALA A 187 14.83 -6.47 12.00
C ALA A 187 15.96 -7.07 11.12
N THR A 188 16.50 -6.25 10.21
CA THR A 188 17.59 -6.68 9.32
C THR A 188 18.88 -6.99 10.07
N PHE A 189 19.22 -6.21 11.10
CA PHE A 189 20.33 -6.52 11.99
C PHE A 189 20.12 -7.87 12.71
N ARG A 190 18.91 -8.14 13.22
CA ARG A 190 18.58 -9.41 13.88
C ARG A 190 18.74 -10.61 12.96
N ASP A 191 18.28 -10.51 11.71
CA ASP A 191 18.45 -11.58 10.71
C ASP A 191 19.93 -11.88 10.41
N LEU A 192 20.77 -10.87 10.58
CA LEU A 192 22.21 -10.95 10.42
C LEU A 192 22.94 -11.19 11.75
N LYS A 193 22.21 -11.68 12.77
CA LYS A 193 22.71 -12.08 14.10
C LYS A 193 23.34 -10.94 14.91
N LYS A 194 23.00 -9.70 14.57
CA LYS A 194 23.38 -8.50 15.33
C LYS A 194 22.19 -8.04 16.15
N HIS A 195 22.25 -8.26 17.45
CA HIS A 195 21.13 -8.03 18.35
C HIS A 195 21.25 -6.67 19.02
N PHE A 196 20.21 -5.86 18.85
CA PHE A 196 19.99 -4.64 19.61
C PHE A 196 18.59 -4.70 20.24
N THR A 197 18.48 -4.22 21.47
CA THR A 197 17.21 -3.79 22.02
C THR A 197 16.75 -2.50 21.31
N HIS A 198 15.44 -2.21 21.36
CA HIS A 198 14.90 -1.00 20.72
C HIS A 198 15.46 0.30 21.33
N SER A 199 15.72 0.30 22.64
CA SER A 199 16.32 1.43 23.35
C SER A 199 17.78 1.66 22.99
N GLU A 200 18.58 0.59 22.91
CA GLU A 200 19.99 0.69 22.48
C GLU A 200 20.07 1.26 21.07
N PHE A 201 19.26 0.72 20.14
CA PHE A 201 19.26 1.18 18.76
C PHE A 201 18.89 2.67 18.65
N ARG A 202 17.86 3.12 19.38
CA ARG A 202 17.44 4.53 19.39
C ARG A 202 18.43 5.48 20.04
N SER A 203 19.34 4.98 20.88
CA SER A 203 20.39 5.80 21.47
C SER A 203 21.55 6.07 20.50
N LEU A 204 21.64 5.33 19.39
CA LEU A 204 22.66 5.52 18.38
C LEU A 204 22.42 6.80 17.58
N SER A 205 23.48 7.59 17.39
CA SER A 205 23.49 8.65 16.40
C SER A 205 23.50 8.07 14.98
N ALA A 206 23.21 8.90 13.97
CA ALA A 206 23.34 8.49 12.57
C ALA A 206 24.76 7.95 12.25
N ASP A 207 25.79 8.57 12.81
CA ASP A 207 27.17 8.07 12.70
C ASP A 207 27.41 6.77 13.46
N GLY A 208 26.75 6.59 14.60
CA GLY A 208 26.72 5.32 15.33
C GLY A 208 26.16 4.20 14.44
N ILE A 209 24.99 4.42 13.82
CA ILE A 209 24.38 3.44 12.91
C ILE A 209 25.30 3.13 11.72
N ARG A 210 25.94 4.14 11.13
CA ARG A 210 26.92 3.93 10.05
C ARG A 210 28.09 3.04 10.48
N LYS A 211 28.66 3.29 11.66
CA LYS A 211 29.73 2.44 12.22
C LYS A 211 29.25 1.00 12.43
N GLU A 212 28.04 0.81 12.95
CA GLU A 212 27.46 -0.52 13.14
C GLU A 212 27.25 -1.28 11.83
N LEU A 213 26.86 -0.58 10.75
CA LEU A 213 26.76 -1.13 9.39
C LEU A 213 28.12 -1.52 8.82
N ILE A 214 29.15 -0.67 8.94
CA ILE A 214 30.51 -0.99 8.49
C ILE A 214 31.03 -2.23 9.22
N SER A 215 30.92 -2.24 10.55
CA SER A 215 31.31 -3.37 11.38
C SER A 215 30.61 -4.67 10.97
N LEU A 216 29.33 -4.60 10.60
CA LEU A 216 28.57 -5.75 10.12
C LEU A 216 29.14 -6.29 8.81
N MET A 217 29.44 -5.42 7.85
CA MET A 217 30.03 -5.83 6.56
C MET A 217 31.41 -6.46 6.77
N GLU A 218 32.25 -5.84 7.59
CA GLU A 218 33.59 -6.34 7.93
C GLU A 218 33.53 -7.73 8.58
N HIS A 219 32.64 -7.92 9.56
CA HIS A 219 32.48 -9.19 10.26
C HIS A 219 32.03 -10.32 9.34
N GLN A 220 31.20 -10.03 8.34
CA GLN A 220 30.79 -11.03 7.35
C GLN A 220 31.91 -11.40 6.37
N GLY A 221 33.02 -10.67 6.35
CA GLY A 221 34.18 -10.94 5.49
C GLY A 221 34.28 -10.01 4.29
N ALA A 222 33.61 -8.84 4.31
CA ALA A 222 33.67 -7.86 3.23
C ALA A 222 35.07 -7.28 3.00
N SER A 223 35.95 -7.32 4.01
CA SER A 223 37.36 -6.88 3.89
C SER A 223 38.21 -7.76 2.96
N ARG A 224 37.71 -8.93 2.54
CA ARG A 224 38.46 -9.90 1.72
C ARG A 224 38.61 -9.48 0.26
N SER A 225 37.61 -8.82 -0.32
CA SER A 225 37.69 -8.26 -1.68
C SER A 225 36.54 -7.29 -1.97
N PRO A 226 36.71 -6.33 -2.91
CA PRO A 226 35.63 -5.43 -3.30
C PRO A 226 34.37 -6.14 -3.85
N ARG A 227 34.53 -7.29 -4.51
CA ARG A 227 33.40 -8.12 -4.97
C ARG A 227 32.67 -8.80 -3.82
N ALA A 228 33.40 -9.29 -2.80
CA ALA A 228 32.78 -9.85 -1.61
C ALA A 228 31.97 -8.77 -0.87
N LEU A 229 32.52 -7.57 -0.73
CA LEU A 229 31.80 -6.42 -0.17
C LEU A 229 30.50 -6.12 -0.92
N LEU A 230 30.53 -6.09 -2.25
CA LEU A 230 29.32 -5.89 -3.07
C LEU A 230 28.27 -6.96 -2.80
N HIS A 231 28.67 -8.23 -2.76
CA HIS A 231 27.78 -9.34 -2.43
C HIS A 231 27.13 -9.17 -1.05
N TYR A 232 27.88 -8.76 -0.03
CA TYR A 232 27.32 -8.52 1.31
C TYR A 232 26.32 -7.35 1.33
N TRP A 233 26.59 -6.28 0.59
CA TRP A 233 25.65 -5.18 0.44
C TRP A 233 24.36 -5.60 -0.30
N LYS A 234 24.47 -6.37 -1.40
CA LYS A 234 23.30 -6.92 -2.11
C LYS A 234 22.46 -7.80 -1.17
N ASN A 235 23.10 -8.70 -0.41
CA ASN A 235 22.41 -9.54 0.57
C ASN A 235 21.75 -8.72 1.69
N PHE A 236 22.43 -7.68 2.20
CA PHE A 236 21.88 -6.80 3.22
C PHE A 236 20.63 -6.06 2.70
N TYR A 237 20.68 -5.49 1.49
CA TYR A 237 19.54 -4.82 0.86
C TYR A 237 18.36 -5.74 0.56
N SER A 238 18.63 -6.95 0.09
CA SER A 238 17.59 -7.95 -0.13
C SER A 238 16.84 -8.27 1.17
N ARG A 239 17.56 -8.48 2.27
CA ARG A 239 16.96 -8.70 3.60
C ARG A 239 16.25 -7.46 4.13
N TYR A 240 16.82 -6.28 3.91
CA TYR A 240 16.20 -5.02 4.29
C TYR A 240 14.86 -4.83 3.57
N LEU A 241 14.80 -5.06 2.25
CA LEU A 241 13.58 -4.96 1.47
C LEU A 241 12.53 -6.00 1.89
N HIS A 242 12.97 -7.22 2.19
CA HIS A 242 12.08 -8.24 2.77
C HIS A 242 11.44 -7.76 4.07
N ASN A 243 12.26 -7.27 5.00
CA ASN A 243 11.81 -6.73 6.28
C ASN A 243 10.97 -5.45 6.11
N TRP A 244 11.25 -4.63 5.10
CA TRP A 244 10.47 -3.44 4.78
C TRP A 244 9.01 -3.81 4.52
N SER A 245 8.79 -4.82 3.66
CA SER A 245 7.46 -5.30 3.31
C SER A 245 6.69 -5.89 4.50
N HIS A 246 7.39 -6.35 5.54
CA HIS A 246 6.79 -6.97 6.72
C HIS A 246 6.55 -5.99 7.87
N GLU A 247 7.58 -5.23 8.24
CA GLU A 247 7.58 -4.29 9.36
C GLU A 247 6.83 -3.01 9.03
N ASN A 248 6.82 -2.59 7.75
CA ASN A 248 6.10 -1.42 7.27
C ASN A 248 4.92 -1.80 6.36
N ALA A 249 4.36 -3.00 6.53
CA ALA A 249 3.22 -3.48 5.74
C ALA A 249 2.01 -2.53 5.82
N PRO A 250 1.25 -2.35 4.73
CA PRO A 250 -0.04 -1.66 4.77
C PRO A 250 -1.02 -2.38 5.69
N CYS A 251 -1.81 -1.64 6.46
CA CYS A 251 -2.80 -2.21 7.37
C CYS A 251 -4.17 -1.50 7.34
N GLY A 252 -4.27 -0.34 6.70
CA GLY A 252 -5.57 0.33 6.53
C GLY A 252 -5.48 1.59 5.68
N LEU A 253 -6.65 2.14 5.36
CA LEU A 253 -6.77 3.42 4.65
C LEU A 253 -7.22 4.52 5.61
N LEU A 254 -6.68 5.71 5.40
CA LEU A 254 -7.17 6.96 5.96
C LEU A 254 -7.90 7.71 4.85
N LEU A 255 -9.12 8.18 5.13
CA LEU A 255 -9.85 9.08 4.24
C LEU A 255 -10.16 10.34 5.05
N ASP A 256 -9.64 11.48 4.61
CA ASP A 256 -10.11 12.78 5.05
C ASP A 256 -11.20 13.25 4.10
N THR A 257 -12.44 13.20 4.58
CA THR A 257 -13.61 13.54 3.77
C THR A 257 -13.67 15.02 3.44
N SER A 258 -13.07 15.88 4.26
CA SER A 258 -13.10 17.33 4.05
C SER A 258 -12.22 17.79 2.88
N SER A 259 -11.06 17.14 2.70
CA SER A 259 -10.12 17.44 1.61
C SER A 259 -10.19 16.44 0.46
N GLY A 260 -10.86 15.29 0.66
CA GLY A 260 -10.81 14.15 -0.26
C GLY A 260 -9.46 13.42 -0.25
N ALA A 261 -8.54 13.76 0.66
CA ALA A 261 -7.23 13.15 0.73
C ALA A 261 -7.33 11.69 1.20
N ILE A 262 -6.57 10.83 0.52
CA ILE A 262 -6.42 9.42 0.88
C ILE A 262 -5.02 9.21 1.43
N GLY A 263 -4.93 8.52 2.55
CA GLY A 263 -3.69 8.07 3.15
C GLY A 263 -3.68 6.57 3.33
N LEU A 264 -2.48 6.03 3.46
CA LEU A 264 -2.20 4.65 3.79
C LEU A 264 -1.67 4.59 5.21
N ILE A 265 -2.36 3.83 6.07
CA ILE A 265 -1.87 3.48 7.40
C ILE A 265 -1.01 2.23 7.22
N ARG A 266 0.25 2.32 7.63
CA ARG A 266 1.19 1.19 7.69
C ARG A 266 1.49 0.86 9.15
N LYS A 267 2.01 -0.34 9.39
CA LYS A 267 2.39 -0.79 10.74
C LYS A 267 3.32 0.18 11.48
N SER A 268 4.15 0.92 10.75
CA SER A 268 5.18 1.77 11.34
C SER A 268 5.33 3.15 10.69
N SER A 269 4.49 3.48 9.72
CA SER A 269 4.48 4.79 9.06
C SER A 269 3.08 5.15 8.56
N ILE A 270 2.92 6.38 8.06
CA ILE A 270 1.73 6.84 7.36
C ILE A 270 2.19 7.41 6.02
N SER A 271 1.49 7.08 4.94
CA SER A 271 1.74 7.64 3.61
C SER A 271 0.53 8.45 3.16
N LEU A 272 0.74 9.54 2.43
CA LEU A 272 -0.32 10.31 1.77
C LEU A 272 -0.26 10.05 0.27
N LEU A 273 -1.42 9.92 -0.36
CA LEU A 273 -1.53 9.80 -1.79
C LEU A 273 -1.77 11.17 -2.39
N ARG A 274 -1.03 11.47 -3.46
CA ARG A 274 -1.20 12.67 -4.26
C ARG A 274 -1.10 12.32 -5.74
N CYS A 275 -1.69 13.16 -6.58
CA CYS A 275 -1.44 13.11 -8.00
C CYS A 275 0.04 13.41 -8.29
N LEU A 276 0.54 12.83 -9.39
CA LEU A 276 1.83 13.18 -9.93
C LEU A 276 1.78 14.63 -10.43
N GLU A 277 2.87 15.36 -10.22
CA GLU A 277 3.07 16.67 -10.82
C GLU A 277 3.63 16.54 -12.24
N ASP A 278 3.51 17.60 -13.05
CA ASP A 278 3.96 17.60 -14.46
C ASP A 278 5.43 17.16 -14.61
N ILE A 279 6.30 17.58 -13.70
CA ILE A 279 7.72 17.20 -13.70
C ILE A 279 7.94 15.70 -13.47
N GLU A 280 7.06 15.06 -12.71
CA GLU A 280 7.12 13.64 -12.45
C GLU A 280 6.56 12.85 -13.62
N LEU A 281 5.49 13.34 -14.26
CA LEU A 281 4.96 12.76 -15.50
C LEU A 281 6.01 12.70 -16.61
N LEU A 282 6.84 13.76 -16.74
CA LEU A 282 7.99 13.78 -17.65
C LEU A 282 9.00 12.67 -17.34
N SER A 283 9.23 12.38 -16.06
CA SER A 283 10.16 11.34 -15.63
C SER A 283 9.66 9.93 -15.96
N PHE A 284 8.33 9.76 -16.06
CA PHE A 284 7.69 8.51 -16.49
C PHE A 284 7.47 8.44 -18.01
N GLY A 285 7.88 9.45 -18.78
CA GLY A 285 7.69 9.48 -20.24
C GLY A 285 6.22 9.58 -20.66
N MET A 286 5.33 9.98 -19.75
CA MET A 286 3.91 10.18 -20.05
C MET A 286 3.69 11.65 -20.40
N HIS A 287 3.29 11.91 -21.64
CA HIS A 287 2.81 13.24 -22.02
C HIS A 287 1.38 13.42 -21.50
N ALA A 288 1.11 14.60 -20.93
CA ALA A 288 -0.21 15.03 -20.46
C ALA A 288 -1.25 15.04 -21.58
#